data_AF-A0A496VMR5-F1
#
_entry.id   AF-A0A496VMR5-F1
#
_cell.length_a   1.000
_cell.length_b   1.000
_cell.length_c   1.000
_cell.angle_alpha   90.00
_cell.angle_beta   90.00
_cell.angle_gamma   90.00
#
_symmetry.space_group_name_H-M   'P 1'
#
loop_
_entity.id
_entity.type
_entity.pdbx_description
1 polymer ?
#
loop_
_entity_poly.entity_id
_entity_poly.type
_entity_poly.pdbx_seq_one_letter_code
_entity_poly.pdbx_strand_id
1 'polypeptide(L)'
;MKIRNPNFTLMSGITLAGFLLLLIPGISNAADCISCHNETSETPGLYKEWNQSQHGQNNVSCLDCHQAESTDVDAYLHQGETISIIVSPKDCARCHETEAKEFEGSHHSRAGSYIPPEKNSVLGQTVGGHAAVVAGCEGCHGSMIEISNGRPDKGWPNTGIGRINPDGSLGACTACHGRHSFSVAQARTPEACAKCHIGPDHPQVEVYNESMHGIIYRAKINEMNLDSKPWIAGVDYSAAPTCATCHQSATLTQPATHDIGERLSWNLRAKISDKKNLVRLDNGHQYDVHGENTSTLPKVGDTVDDPISKADPKPQAEVIEVLTWKDRRDKMQNVCKACHTRGVVDGHYRILDDLVVLYNEKFAKPVSGVMAELADSGLITPTPFDEWIEWLWWETWHHEGRRARSGAAMGGPDYAWWHGIYDVAKRVYMEFIPELEEVAGQAESDRLLTQYFKPLDDHDWFFNAIRPRMENIVVVNLQNNQSQELVKRVRFQPTVTEIESGLEIGGPFTVLDTNELPLVGSQLIGQTVKMIVVVVSSDKLYTMSDSNGQLSAWDGKMDTLSAFPEGITLVPTQKVNILSGKMSIDGNPVTGATAIYLGFRIGDILLYFTETIDVKN
;
A
#
# COMPACT_ATOMS: atom_id res chain seq x y z
N MET A 1 34.77 -102.93 -4.83
CA MET A 1 35.08 -101.49 -4.97
C MET A 1 34.89 -100.84 -3.60
N LYS A 2 36.01 -100.48 -2.94
CA LYS A 2 36.05 -100.03 -1.54
C LYS A 2 36.01 -98.50 -1.44
N ILE A 3 35.07 -97.99 -0.64
CA ILE A 3 35.24 -97.11 0.54
C ILE A 3 36.37 -96.04 0.50
N ARG A 4 36.05 -94.75 0.74
CA ARG A 4 36.49 -93.94 1.92
C ARG A 4 36.44 -92.41 1.70
N ASN A 5 35.77 -91.76 2.65
CA ASN A 5 36.03 -90.40 3.19
C ASN A 5 37.53 -90.23 3.56
N PRO A 6 38.11 -89.00 3.65
CA PRO A 6 37.89 -88.24 4.89
C PRO A 6 38.07 -86.71 4.85
N ASN A 7 37.56 -86.10 5.93
CA ASN A 7 37.95 -84.81 6.49
C ASN A 7 39.45 -84.72 6.80
N PHE A 8 40.02 -83.52 6.73
CA PHE A 8 41.28 -83.17 7.41
C PHE A 8 41.10 -81.87 8.21
N THR A 9 41.63 -81.90 9.42
CA THR A 9 41.60 -80.87 10.46
C THR A 9 42.99 -80.20 10.58
N LEU A 10 42.99 -79.01 11.20
CA LEU A 10 44.08 -78.32 11.93
C LEU A 10 45.03 -77.33 11.19
N MET A 11 44.81 -76.06 11.57
CA MET A 11 45.75 -75.17 12.28
C MET A 11 46.97 -74.55 11.59
N SER A 12 46.94 -73.20 11.67
CA SER A 12 48.04 -72.28 11.99
C SER A 12 49.18 -72.10 10.97
N GLY A 13 49.05 -71.02 10.21
CA GLY A 13 50.15 -70.29 9.58
C GLY A 13 49.82 -68.80 9.56
N ILE A 14 50.07 -68.12 10.66
CA ILE A 14 49.99 -66.66 10.78
C ILE A 14 51.03 -66.06 9.82
N THR A 15 50.58 -65.33 8.81
CA THR A 15 51.36 -64.23 8.23
C THR A 15 50.49 -62.97 8.30
N LEU A 16 50.79 -62.18 9.34
CA LEU A 16 50.24 -60.86 9.57
C LEU A 16 50.87 -59.91 8.53
N ALA A 17 50.23 -59.72 7.39
CA ALA A 17 50.50 -58.60 6.50
C ALA A 17 49.30 -57.67 6.60
N GLY A 18 49.46 -56.63 7.42
CA GLY A 18 48.43 -55.64 7.66
C GLY A 18 47.97 -54.99 6.36
N PHE A 19 46.71 -55.24 5.99
CA PHE A 19 45.97 -54.26 5.21
C PHE A 19 45.68 -53.09 6.15
N LEU A 20 46.62 -52.14 6.16
CA LEU A 20 46.33 -50.78 6.55
C LEU A 20 45.32 -50.28 5.51
N LEU A 21 44.03 -50.41 5.81
CA LEU A 21 42.99 -49.66 5.12
C LEU A 21 43.29 -48.18 5.45
N LEU A 22 44.09 -47.55 4.59
CA LEU A 22 44.12 -46.12 4.49
C LEU A 22 42.70 -45.71 4.12
N LEU A 23 41.95 -45.26 5.13
CA LEU A 23 40.76 -44.44 4.94
C LEU A 23 41.22 -43.19 4.19
N ILE A 24 41.18 -43.28 2.86
CA ILE A 24 41.20 -42.10 2.00
C ILE A 24 39.87 -41.39 2.32
N PRO A 25 39.89 -40.13 2.82
CA PRO A 25 38.68 -39.35 2.95
C PRO A 25 37.98 -39.29 1.59
N GLY A 26 36.68 -39.58 1.60
CA GLY A 26 35.89 -39.89 0.42
C GLY A 26 36.07 -38.91 -0.73
N ILE A 27 36.17 -39.46 -1.93
CA ILE A 27 35.75 -38.78 -3.15
C ILE A 27 34.23 -38.67 -2.99
N SER A 28 33.75 -37.55 -2.46
CA SER A 28 32.32 -37.39 -2.26
C SER A 28 31.67 -37.10 -3.61
N ASN A 29 30.66 -37.89 -3.93
CA ASN A 29 29.87 -37.75 -5.16
C ASN A 29 28.55 -37.08 -4.78
N ALA A 30 27.84 -36.49 -5.76
CA ALA A 30 26.46 -36.00 -5.60
C ALA A 30 25.51 -36.99 -4.86
N ALA A 31 25.81 -38.29 -4.90
CA ALA A 31 25.12 -39.34 -4.15
C ALA A 31 25.22 -39.20 -2.62
N ASP A 32 26.32 -38.69 -2.08
CA ASP A 32 26.53 -38.53 -0.63
C ASP A 32 25.67 -37.38 -0.09
N CYS A 33 25.54 -36.29 -0.86
CA CYS A 33 24.59 -35.22 -0.56
C CYS A 33 23.17 -35.76 -0.47
N ILE A 34 22.76 -36.58 -1.44
CA ILE A 34 21.43 -37.20 -1.49
C ILE A 34 21.22 -38.15 -0.32
N SER A 35 22.14 -39.10 -0.08
CA SER A 35 22.01 -40.08 1.01
C SER A 35 21.89 -39.39 2.37
N CYS A 36 22.73 -38.39 2.66
CA CYS A 36 22.65 -37.67 3.93
C CYS A 36 21.38 -36.81 4.05
N HIS A 37 21.05 -36.01 3.02
CA HIS A 37 19.88 -35.12 3.09
C HIS A 37 18.53 -35.84 2.95
N ASN A 38 18.51 -37.10 2.48
CA ASN A 38 17.32 -37.96 2.41
C ASN A 38 17.24 -38.98 3.55
N GLU A 39 18.25 -39.85 3.66
CA GLU A 39 18.20 -41.09 4.45
C GLU A 39 18.54 -40.87 5.92
N THR A 40 19.44 -39.92 6.24
CA THR A 40 19.82 -39.59 7.63
C THR A 40 18.96 -38.47 8.24
N SER A 41 17.87 -38.06 7.57
CA SER A 41 16.83 -37.14 8.08
C SER A 41 17.25 -35.69 8.38
N GLU A 42 18.35 -35.18 7.84
CA GLU A 42 18.75 -33.77 8.06
C GLU A 42 17.76 -32.79 7.40
N THR A 43 17.41 -33.00 6.12
CA THR A 43 16.44 -32.16 5.41
C THR A 43 15.62 -32.92 4.35
N PRO A 44 14.85 -33.96 4.76
CA PRO A 44 14.15 -34.85 3.81
C PRO A 44 13.12 -34.11 2.93
N GLY A 45 12.58 -32.99 3.41
CA GLY A 45 11.70 -32.13 2.63
C GLY A 45 12.40 -31.48 1.42
N LEU A 46 13.64 -31.00 1.58
CA LEU A 46 14.39 -30.38 0.48
C LEU A 46 14.75 -31.42 -0.58
N TYR A 47 15.18 -32.62 -0.15
CA TYR A 47 15.40 -33.75 -1.05
C TYR A 47 14.12 -34.10 -1.81
N LYS A 48 12.97 -34.20 -1.13
CA LYS A 48 11.72 -34.57 -1.79
C LYS A 48 11.29 -33.53 -2.84
N GLU A 49 11.36 -32.25 -2.52
CA GLU A 49 11.07 -31.17 -3.47
C GLU A 49 12.01 -31.21 -4.69
N TRP A 50 13.32 -31.34 -4.46
CA TRP A 50 14.30 -31.47 -5.54
C TRP A 50 14.07 -32.73 -6.37
N ASN A 51 13.88 -33.88 -5.74
CA ASN A 51 13.68 -35.16 -6.41
C ASN A 51 12.41 -35.14 -7.26
N GLN A 52 11.37 -34.40 -6.85
CA GLN A 52 10.13 -34.23 -7.64
C GLN A 52 10.23 -33.11 -8.69
N SER A 53 11.24 -32.25 -8.61
CA SER A 53 11.46 -31.16 -9.56
C SER A 53 11.95 -31.66 -10.92
N GLN A 54 11.82 -30.81 -11.94
CA GLN A 54 12.44 -31.08 -13.24
C GLN A 54 13.97 -31.13 -13.15
N HIS A 55 14.62 -30.41 -12.24
CA HIS A 55 16.07 -30.49 -12.05
C HIS A 55 16.49 -31.87 -11.54
N GLY A 56 15.87 -32.38 -10.48
CA GLY A 56 16.16 -33.71 -9.96
C GLY A 56 15.85 -34.83 -10.96
N GLN A 57 14.72 -34.71 -11.68
CA GLN A 57 14.35 -35.67 -12.73
C GLN A 57 15.28 -35.64 -13.97
N ASN A 58 16.06 -34.56 -14.15
CA ASN A 58 17.02 -34.43 -15.23
C ASN A 58 18.49 -34.44 -14.74
N ASN A 59 18.74 -35.00 -13.55
CA ASN A 59 20.08 -35.16 -12.97
C ASN A 59 20.88 -33.87 -12.72
N VAL A 60 20.21 -32.73 -12.56
CA VAL A 60 20.85 -31.53 -11.97
C VAL A 60 20.93 -31.78 -10.47
N SER A 61 22.11 -32.17 -10.00
CA SER A 61 22.40 -32.56 -8.63
C SER A 61 22.50 -31.38 -7.67
N CYS A 62 22.63 -31.67 -6.37
CA CYS A 62 22.86 -30.64 -5.35
C CYS A 62 24.13 -29.82 -5.66
N LEU A 63 25.20 -30.48 -6.11
CA LEU A 63 26.49 -29.84 -6.38
C LEU A 63 26.46 -29.00 -7.67
N ASP A 64 25.63 -29.34 -8.65
CA ASP A 64 25.47 -28.52 -9.87
C ASP A 64 24.94 -27.11 -9.56
N CYS A 65 24.35 -26.88 -8.39
CA CYS A 65 23.96 -25.56 -7.90
C CYS A 65 24.84 -25.06 -6.75
N HIS A 66 25.12 -25.91 -5.75
CA HIS A 66 25.76 -25.49 -4.50
C HIS A 66 27.28 -25.59 -4.48
N GLN A 67 27.91 -26.27 -5.44
CA GLN A 67 29.36 -26.34 -5.51
C GLN A 67 29.93 -24.93 -5.72
N ALA A 68 30.87 -24.56 -4.85
CA ALA A 68 31.50 -23.25 -4.84
C ALA A 68 33.02 -23.41 -4.97
N GLU A 69 33.66 -22.38 -5.51
CA GLU A 69 35.11 -22.29 -5.50
C GLU A 69 35.56 -21.86 -4.10
N SER A 70 36.71 -22.37 -3.65
CA SER A 70 37.27 -21.99 -2.33
C SER A 70 37.59 -20.49 -2.19
N THR A 71 37.59 -19.76 -3.31
CA THR A 71 37.75 -18.30 -3.35
C THR A 71 36.44 -17.53 -3.20
N ASP A 72 35.29 -18.19 -3.28
CA ASP A 72 34.00 -17.54 -3.11
C ASP A 72 33.83 -17.12 -1.65
N VAL A 73 33.28 -15.93 -1.45
CA VAL A 73 33.22 -15.30 -0.12
C VAL A 73 32.34 -16.08 0.86
N ASP A 74 31.36 -16.82 0.34
CA ASP A 74 30.39 -17.67 1.03
C ASP A 74 30.65 -19.17 0.84
N ALA A 75 31.85 -19.54 0.39
CA ALA A 75 32.27 -20.93 0.37
C ALA A 75 32.68 -21.42 1.76
N TYR A 76 32.26 -22.64 2.10
CA TYR A 76 32.77 -23.36 3.26
C TYR A 76 32.80 -24.87 3.01
N LEU A 77 33.66 -25.57 3.77
CA LEU A 77 33.78 -27.03 3.70
C LEU A 77 32.59 -27.69 4.41
N HIS A 78 31.88 -28.57 3.71
CA HIS A 78 30.79 -29.37 4.23
C HIS A 78 30.93 -30.83 3.79
N GLN A 79 31.26 -31.72 4.73
CA GLN A 79 31.40 -33.17 4.50
C GLN A 79 32.38 -33.54 3.38
N GLY A 80 33.44 -32.74 3.19
CA GLY A 80 34.46 -32.97 2.16
C GLY A 80 34.27 -32.16 0.88
N GLU A 81 33.12 -31.53 0.69
CA GLU A 81 32.84 -30.65 -0.46
C GLU A 81 32.91 -29.17 -0.09
N THR A 82 33.39 -28.35 -1.01
CA THR A 82 33.32 -26.89 -0.89
C THR A 82 32.00 -26.42 -1.49
N ILE A 83 31.14 -25.85 -0.67
CA ILE A 83 29.81 -25.41 -1.08
C ILE A 83 29.50 -23.97 -0.67
N SER A 84 28.56 -23.36 -1.37
CA SER A 84 27.81 -22.19 -0.89
C SER A 84 26.33 -22.56 -0.67
N ILE A 85 25.73 -21.99 0.38
CA ILE A 85 24.28 -22.09 0.63
C ILE A 85 23.49 -21.22 -0.35
N ILE A 86 24.07 -20.10 -0.80
CA ILE A 86 23.38 -19.09 -1.58
C ILE A 86 23.63 -19.33 -3.06
N VAL A 87 22.66 -19.97 -3.71
CA VAL A 87 22.61 -20.02 -5.17
C VAL A 87 22.13 -18.67 -5.70
N SER A 88 22.96 -18.01 -6.50
CA SER A 88 22.74 -16.68 -7.06
C SER A 88 22.24 -16.76 -8.52
N PRO A 89 21.78 -15.63 -9.10
CA PRO A 89 21.53 -15.54 -10.54
C PRO A 89 22.72 -15.96 -11.43
N LYS A 90 23.98 -15.76 -10.99
CA LYS A 90 25.16 -16.19 -11.77
C LYS A 90 25.28 -17.72 -11.83
N ASP A 91 24.91 -18.42 -10.76
CA ASP A 91 24.88 -19.89 -10.76
C ASP A 91 23.81 -20.41 -11.73
N CYS A 92 22.63 -19.78 -11.72
CA CYS A 92 21.55 -20.08 -12.66
C CYS A 92 21.97 -19.82 -14.12
N ALA A 93 22.70 -18.74 -14.37
CA ALA A 93 23.13 -18.31 -15.71
C ALA A 93 24.04 -19.31 -16.42
N ARG A 94 24.66 -20.27 -15.69
CA ARG A 94 25.42 -21.37 -16.30
C ARG A 94 24.58 -22.23 -17.24
N CYS A 95 23.26 -22.30 -17.01
CA CYS A 95 22.32 -23.03 -17.86
C CYS A 95 21.18 -22.14 -18.41
N HIS A 96 20.83 -21.07 -17.71
CA HIS A 96 19.70 -20.17 -18.02
C HIS A 96 20.20 -18.75 -18.35
N GLU A 97 21.12 -18.64 -19.30
CA GLU A 97 21.79 -17.37 -19.65
C GLU A 97 20.80 -16.31 -20.14
N THR A 98 19.78 -16.71 -20.91
CA THR A 98 18.78 -15.78 -21.47
C THR A 98 17.93 -15.19 -20.35
N GLU A 99 17.34 -16.05 -19.51
CA GLU A 99 16.48 -15.62 -18.40
C GLU A 99 17.25 -14.79 -17.38
N ALA A 100 18.51 -15.16 -17.09
CA ALA A 100 19.36 -14.40 -16.18
C ALA A 100 19.66 -13.00 -16.72
N LYS A 101 20.00 -12.84 -18.01
CA LYS A 101 20.26 -11.54 -18.63
C LYS A 101 19.03 -10.64 -18.67
N GLU A 102 17.87 -11.20 -19.04
CA GLU A 102 16.59 -10.46 -19.03
C GLU A 102 16.25 -9.98 -17.62
N PHE A 103 16.39 -10.85 -16.62
CA PHE A 103 16.09 -10.51 -15.24
C PHE A 103 17.07 -9.50 -14.66
N GLU A 104 18.37 -9.66 -14.90
CA GLU A 104 19.44 -8.79 -14.38
C GLU A 104 19.25 -7.33 -14.78
N GLY A 105 18.86 -7.07 -16.04
CA GLY A 105 18.56 -5.71 -16.51
C GLY A 105 17.32 -5.10 -15.83
N SER A 106 16.35 -5.92 -15.42
CA SER A 106 15.05 -5.44 -14.95
C SER A 106 15.13 -4.58 -13.66
N HIS A 107 14.07 -3.82 -13.37
CA HIS A 107 13.94 -3.14 -12.07
C HIS A 107 13.81 -4.12 -10.89
N HIS A 108 13.34 -5.34 -11.14
CA HIS A 108 13.14 -6.36 -10.11
C HIS A 108 14.47 -6.82 -9.50
N SER A 109 15.50 -7.10 -10.32
CA SER A 109 16.82 -7.49 -9.81
C SER A 109 17.41 -6.42 -8.89
N ARG A 110 17.04 -5.16 -9.09
CA ARG A 110 17.59 -4.00 -8.37
C ARG A 110 16.72 -3.53 -7.20
N ALA A 111 15.61 -4.20 -6.92
CA ALA A 111 14.64 -3.76 -5.92
C ALA A 111 15.25 -3.49 -4.53
N GLY A 112 16.19 -4.32 -4.07
CA GLY A 112 16.86 -4.17 -2.78
C GLY A 112 17.85 -3.00 -2.73
N SER A 113 18.36 -2.55 -3.89
CA SER A 113 19.23 -1.36 -3.98
C SER A 113 18.50 -0.03 -3.73
N TYR A 114 17.17 -0.04 -3.69
CA TYR A 114 16.36 1.16 -3.44
C TYR A 114 15.92 1.31 -1.97
N ILE A 115 16.10 0.28 -1.13
CA ILE A 115 15.69 0.28 0.28
C ILE A 115 16.87 0.34 1.30
N PRO A 116 18.15 0.54 0.95
CA PRO A 116 19.19 0.44 1.96
C PRO A 116 19.06 1.53 3.05
N PRO A 117 19.53 1.26 4.29
CA PRO A 117 19.33 2.14 5.44
C PRO A 117 19.77 3.59 5.20
N GLU A 118 20.83 3.79 4.41
CA GLU A 118 21.37 5.10 4.05
C GLU A 118 20.50 5.93 3.09
N LYS A 119 19.47 5.33 2.45
CA LYS A 119 18.56 6.04 1.53
C LYS A 119 17.35 6.68 2.21
N ASN A 120 17.39 6.90 3.53
CA ASN A 120 16.43 7.71 4.29
C ASN A 120 14.96 7.36 4.01
N SER A 121 14.56 6.09 4.16
CA SER A 121 13.13 5.77 4.18
C SER A 121 12.53 6.28 5.51
N VAL A 122 12.00 7.51 5.50
CA VAL A 122 11.45 8.16 6.71
C VAL A 122 10.37 7.27 7.34
N LEU A 123 9.39 6.83 6.55
CA LEU A 123 8.33 5.95 7.08
C LEU A 123 8.83 4.55 7.44
N GLY A 124 9.79 4.00 6.68
CA GLY A 124 10.30 2.64 6.89
C GLY A 124 11.27 2.58 8.07
N GLN A 125 12.50 3.04 7.85
CA GLN A 125 13.60 2.91 8.82
C GLN A 125 13.44 3.87 10.01
N THR A 126 13.04 5.12 9.79
CA THR A 126 13.00 6.14 10.85
C THR A 126 11.77 6.01 11.74
N VAL A 127 10.58 5.90 11.16
CA VAL A 127 9.31 5.80 11.89
C VAL A 127 9.00 4.34 12.27
N GLY A 128 9.08 3.40 11.32
CA GLY A 128 8.75 1.99 11.55
C GLY A 128 9.85 1.16 12.25
N GLY A 129 11.11 1.59 12.14
CA GLY A 129 12.26 0.93 12.73
C GLY A 129 12.80 -0.25 11.92
N HIS A 130 14.08 -0.57 12.13
CA HIS A 130 14.81 -1.56 11.34
C HIS A 130 14.16 -2.96 11.34
N ALA A 131 13.66 -3.41 12.50
CA ALA A 131 13.03 -4.73 12.61
C ALA A 131 11.80 -4.88 11.71
N ALA A 132 11.00 -3.82 11.55
CA ALA A 132 9.84 -3.82 10.64
C ALA A 132 10.29 -3.81 9.17
N VAL A 133 11.36 -3.09 8.84
CA VAL A 133 11.96 -3.08 7.49
C VAL A 133 12.46 -4.47 7.10
N VAL A 134 13.20 -5.15 7.99
CA VAL A 134 13.69 -6.53 7.77
C VAL A 134 12.52 -7.50 7.60
N ALA A 135 11.50 -7.41 8.46
CA ALA A 135 10.36 -8.33 8.43
C ALA A 135 9.40 -8.09 7.25
N GLY A 136 9.24 -6.84 6.81
CA GLY A 136 8.28 -6.44 5.77
C GLY A 136 8.95 -6.11 4.42
N CYS A 137 9.67 -4.99 4.37
CA CYS A 137 10.20 -4.42 3.14
C CYS A 137 11.24 -5.33 2.47
N GLU A 138 12.22 -5.82 3.24
CA GLU A 138 13.31 -6.65 2.71
C GLU A 138 12.84 -8.03 2.26
N GLY A 139 11.74 -8.53 2.83
CA GLY A 139 11.10 -9.77 2.42
C GLY A 139 10.59 -9.73 0.98
N CYS A 140 10.19 -8.55 0.50
CA CYS A 140 9.68 -8.32 -0.86
C CYS A 140 10.77 -7.77 -1.80
N HIS A 141 11.47 -6.71 -1.39
CA HIS A 141 12.46 -6.02 -2.22
C HIS A 141 13.83 -6.69 -2.23
N GLY A 142 14.23 -7.32 -1.12
CA GLY A 142 15.56 -7.87 -0.93
C GLY A 142 16.47 -6.93 -0.14
N SER A 143 17.53 -7.49 0.43
CA SER A 143 18.60 -6.78 1.13
C SER A 143 19.96 -7.39 0.81
N MET A 144 21.03 -6.75 1.30
CA MET A 144 22.39 -7.27 1.19
C MET A 144 22.59 -8.44 2.13
N ILE A 145 23.18 -9.52 1.59
CA ILE A 145 23.58 -10.66 2.41
C ILE A 145 25.01 -10.45 2.88
N GLU A 146 25.19 -10.35 4.19
CA GLU A 146 26.51 -10.31 4.81
C GLU A 146 26.98 -11.73 5.14
N ILE A 147 28.25 -12.01 4.88
CA ILE A 147 28.85 -13.32 5.09
C ILE A 147 29.87 -13.26 6.23
N SER A 148 29.82 -14.24 7.12
CA SER A 148 30.78 -14.47 8.20
C SER A 148 31.20 -15.94 8.21
N ASN A 149 32.51 -16.20 8.16
CA ASN A 149 33.08 -17.56 8.12
C ASN A 149 32.48 -18.45 7.03
N GLY A 150 32.32 -17.91 5.82
CA GLY A 150 31.74 -18.62 4.67
C GLY A 150 30.24 -18.91 4.81
N ARG A 151 29.54 -18.29 5.76
CA ARG A 151 28.09 -18.51 5.95
C ARG A 151 27.33 -17.19 6.05
N PRO A 152 26.03 -17.17 5.68
CA PRO A 152 25.20 -15.98 5.86
C PRO A 152 25.07 -15.60 7.34
N ASP A 153 25.35 -14.34 7.65
CA ASP A 153 25.31 -13.76 9.01
C ASP A 153 24.13 -12.80 9.16
N LYS A 154 23.99 -11.83 8.24
CA LYS A 154 22.88 -10.86 8.23
C LYS A 154 22.18 -10.81 6.89
N GLY A 155 20.92 -10.37 6.93
CA GLY A 155 20.05 -10.31 5.75
C GLY A 155 19.56 -11.67 5.28
N TRP A 156 19.78 -12.76 6.04
CA TRP A 156 19.33 -14.11 5.69
C TRP A 156 18.41 -14.69 6.78
N PRO A 157 17.33 -15.42 6.43
CA PRO A 157 16.86 -15.77 5.09
C PRO A 157 16.23 -14.60 4.33
N ASN A 158 16.51 -14.51 3.03
CA ASN A 158 15.92 -13.48 2.16
C ASN A 158 15.53 -14.06 0.80
N THR A 159 14.28 -13.77 0.42
CA THR A 159 13.66 -14.16 -0.85
C THR A 159 13.06 -12.95 -1.56
N GLY A 160 13.51 -11.75 -1.19
CA GLY A 160 13.15 -10.52 -1.86
C GLY A 160 13.78 -10.49 -3.25
N ILE A 161 13.00 -10.01 -4.22
CA ILE A 161 13.30 -10.22 -5.64
C ILE A 161 14.62 -9.57 -6.08
N GLY A 162 15.02 -8.47 -5.42
CA GLY A 162 16.25 -7.73 -5.67
C GLY A 162 17.32 -7.89 -4.59
N ARG A 163 17.43 -9.08 -3.97
CA ARG A 163 18.48 -9.45 -3.01
C ARG A 163 19.88 -9.14 -3.58
N ILE A 164 20.78 -8.57 -2.78
CA ILE A 164 22.16 -8.32 -3.21
C ILE A 164 23.01 -9.49 -2.71
N ASN A 165 23.52 -10.30 -3.64
CA ASN A 165 24.21 -11.56 -3.35
C ASN A 165 25.69 -11.35 -3.02
N PRO A 166 26.34 -12.32 -2.33
CA PRO A 166 27.75 -12.22 -1.96
C PRO A 166 28.72 -12.13 -3.15
N ASP A 167 28.36 -12.73 -4.28
CA ASP A 167 29.09 -12.68 -5.56
C ASP A 167 28.87 -11.38 -6.36
N GLY A 168 28.19 -10.40 -5.76
CA GLY A 168 27.83 -9.11 -6.33
C GLY A 168 26.67 -9.13 -7.32
N SER A 169 26.11 -10.30 -7.66
CA SER A 169 24.95 -10.40 -8.54
C SER A 169 23.68 -9.88 -7.86
N LEU A 170 22.73 -9.40 -8.67
CA LEU A 170 21.50 -8.78 -8.18
C LEU A 170 20.28 -9.67 -8.43
N GLY A 171 19.55 -9.91 -7.35
CA GLY A 171 18.24 -10.53 -7.30
C GLY A 171 18.21 -11.98 -6.85
N ALA A 172 16.99 -12.52 -6.80
CA ALA A 172 16.72 -13.88 -6.34
C ALA A 172 15.77 -14.61 -7.30
N CYS A 173 16.31 -15.54 -8.10
CA CYS A 173 15.53 -16.35 -9.05
C CYS A 173 14.46 -17.22 -8.38
N THR A 174 14.50 -17.38 -7.05
CA THR A 174 13.52 -18.16 -6.28
C THR A 174 12.30 -17.34 -5.84
N ALA A 175 12.19 -16.07 -6.25
CA ALA A 175 11.07 -15.20 -5.85
C ALA A 175 9.71 -15.68 -6.40
N CYS A 176 9.68 -16.25 -7.61
CA CYS A 176 8.43 -16.67 -8.28
C CYS A 176 8.24 -18.20 -8.31
N HIS A 177 9.29 -18.94 -8.66
CA HIS A 177 9.33 -20.41 -8.59
C HIS A 177 10.27 -20.84 -7.47
N GLY A 178 9.69 -21.23 -6.34
CA GLY A 178 10.41 -21.48 -5.10
C GLY A 178 11.39 -22.65 -5.19
N ARG A 179 12.46 -22.56 -4.40
CA ARG A 179 13.32 -23.72 -4.15
C ARG A 179 12.58 -24.74 -3.26
N HIS A 180 12.77 -26.05 -3.42
CA HIS A 180 13.64 -26.74 -4.37
C HIS A 180 12.86 -27.42 -5.51
N SER A 181 11.56 -27.16 -5.65
CA SER A 181 10.77 -27.69 -6.76
C SER A 181 10.95 -26.91 -8.06
N PHE A 182 11.31 -25.62 -7.99
CA PHE A 182 11.53 -24.73 -9.15
C PHE A 182 10.41 -24.84 -10.21
N SER A 183 9.16 -24.93 -9.73
CA SER A 183 8.01 -25.23 -10.57
C SER A 183 7.63 -24.04 -11.45
N VAL A 184 7.70 -24.22 -12.78
CA VAL A 184 7.21 -23.23 -13.73
C VAL A 184 5.70 -23.03 -13.61
N ALA A 185 4.95 -24.09 -13.27
CA ALA A 185 3.52 -23.98 -13.01
C ALA A 185 3.24 -23.07 -11.81
N GLN A 186 4.02 -23.17 -10.73
CA GLN A 186 3.93 -22.26 -9.59
C GLN A 186 4.15 -20.80 -10.04
N ALA A 187 5.22 -20.51 -10.78
CA ALA A 187 5.51 -19.15 -11.26
C ALA A 187 4.42 -18.59 -12.18
N ARG A 188 3.65 -19.44 -12.86
CA ARG A 188 2.54 -19.03 -13.74
C ARG A 188 1.25 -18.71 -12.98
N THR A 189 1.17 -19.06 -11.70
CA THR A 189 0.02 -18.74 -10.84
C THR A 189 0.06 -17.30 -10.34
N PRO A 190 -1.08 -16.61 -10.19
CA PRO A 190 -1.16 -15.30 -9.55
C PRO A 190 -0.59 -15.28 -8.12
N GLU A 191 -0.68 -16.39 -7.40
CA GLU A 191 -0.21 -16.54 -6.02
C GLU A 191 1.31 -16.34 -5.90
N ALA A 192 2.10 -16.65 -6.95
CA ALA A 192 3.54 -16.40 -6.96
C ALA A 192 3.87 -14.89 -6.91
N CYS A 193 3.00 -14.04 -7.46
CA CYS A 193 3.16 -12.59 -7.42
C CYS A 193 2.62 -11.98 -6.12
N ALA A 194 1.60 -12.62 -5.53
CA ALA A 194 0.83 -12.13 -4.39
C ALA A 194 1.63 -11.95 -3.10
N LYS A 195 2.82 -12.57 -2.99
CA LYS A 195 3.74 -12.33 -1.88
C LYS A 195 4.11 -10.84 -1.74
N CYS A 196 4.26 -10.14 -2.86
CA CYS A 196 4.78 -8.76 -2.90
C CYS A 196 3.78 -7.77 -3.51
N HIS A 197 3.00 -8.20 -4.51
CA HIS A 197 2.08 -7.34 -5.27
C HIS A 197 0.69 -7.35 -4.65
N ILE A 198 0.62 -6.78 -3.44
CA ILE A 198 -0.53 -6.83 -2.53
C ILE A 198 -0.60 -5.53 -1.71
N GLY A 199 -1.74 -5.27 -1.07
CA GLY A 199 -1.84 -4.27 -0.02
C GLY A 199 -2.19 -2.86 -0.50
N PRO A 200 -2.05 -1.85 0.36
CA PRO A 200 -2.74 -0.57 0.19
C PRO A 200 -2.19 0.31 -0.94
N ASP A 201 -0.92 0.15 -1.33
CA ASP A 201 -0.25 0.99 -2.32
C ASP A 201 -0.10 0.33 -3.70
N HIS A 202 -0.21 -0.99 -3.78
CA HIS A 202 -0.20 -1.73 -5.04
C HIS A 202 -0.99 -3.04 -4.92
N PRO A 203 -2.34 -2.97 -4.84
CA PRO A 203 -3.23 -4.11 -4.58
C PRO A 203 -3.45 -4.97 -5.83
N GLN A 204 -2.38 -5.38 -6.51
CA GLN A 204 -2.50 -5.94 -7.85
C GLN A 204 -3.13 -7.34 -7.81
N VAL A 205 -2.83 -8.14 -6.78
CA VAL A 205 -3.49 -9.45 -6.60
C VAL A 205 -4.97 -9.28 -6.24
N GLU A 206 -5.33 -8.29 -5.44
CA GLU A 206 -6.73 -8.05 -5.05
C GLU A 206 -7.56 -7.56 -6.25
N VAL A 207 -7.02 -6.62 -7.02
CA VAL A 207 -7.61 -6.15 -8.28
C VAL A 207 -7.79 -7.32 -9.26
N TYR A 208 -6.76 -8.16 -9.42
CA TYR A 208 -6.84 -9.33 -10.28
C TYR A 208 -7.93 -10.31 -9.81
N ASN A 209 -7.98 -10.58 -8.50
CA ASN A 209 -8.94 -11.50 -7.91
C ASN A 209 -10.39 -11.03 -8.07
N GLU A 210 -10.63 -9.72 -8.00
CA GLU A 210 -11.94 -9.10 -8.26
C GLU A 210 -12.31 -9.17 -9.76
N SER A 211 -11.34 -9.03 -10.65
CA SER A 211 -11.57 -9.00 -12.09
C SER A 211 -12.16 -10.31 -12.64
N MET A 212 -12.85 -10.21 -13.78
CA MET A 212 -13.33 -11.40 -14.50
C MET A 212 -12.21 -12.37 -14.89
N HIS A 213 -10.99 -11.87 -15.14
CA HIS A 213 -9.84 -12.73 -15.40
C HIS A 213 -9.51 -13.62 -14.20
N GLY A 214 -9.40 -13.04 -13.00
CA GLY A 214 -9.12 -13.81 -11.78
C GLY A 214 -10.27 -14.69 -11.32
N ILE A 215 -11.51 -14.28 -11.53
CA ILE A 215 -12.70 -15.12 -11.27
C ILE A 215 -12.67 -16.37 -12.17
N ILE A 216 -12.44 -16.20 -13.48
CA ILE A 216 -12.43 -17.32 -14.43
C ILE A 216 -11.20 -18.22 -14.19
N TYR A 217 -10.02 -17.65 -13.93
CA TYR A 217 -8.82 -18.42 -13.61
C TYR A 217 -9.08 -19.40 -12.44
N ARG A 218 -9.66 -18.91 -11.33
CA ARG A 218 -9.97 -19.76 -10.17
C ARG A 218 -11.00 -20.83 -10.49
N ALA A 219 -12.00 -20.50 -11.31
CA ALA A 219 -13.01 -21.47 -11.72
C ALA A 219 -12.48 -22.53 -12.71
N LYS A 220 -11.43 -22.21 -13.46
CA LYS A 220 -10.93 -23.01 -14.58
C LYS A 220 -9.43 -23.30 -14.53
N ILE A 221 -8.84 -23.34 -13.33
CA ILE A 221 -7.40 -23.56 -13.17
C ILE A 221 -6.93 -24.87 -13.84
N ASN A 222 -7.77 -25.91 -13.84
CA ASN A 222 -7.48 -27.19 -14.49
C ASN A 222 -7.42 -27.11 -16.03
N GLU A 223 -7.95 -26.04 -16.64
CA GLU A 223 -7.89 -25.77 -18.08
C GLU A 223 -6.70 -24.87 -18.47
N MET A 224 -5.90 -24.40 -17.49
CA MET A 224 -4.80 -23.46 -17.72
C MET A 224 -3.52 -24.12 -18.23
N ASN A 225 -3.40 -25.45 -18.17
CA ASN A 225 -2.24 -26.19 -18.68
C ASN A 225 -0.89 -25.63 -18.15
N LEU A 226 -0.84 -25.34 -16.85
CA LEU A 226 0.24 -24.55 -16.22
C LEU A 226 1.64 -25.17 -16.35
N ASP A 227 1.76 -26.47 -16.60
CA ASP A 227 3.05 -27.16 -16.75
C ASP A 227 3.57 -27.18 -18.21
N SER A 228 2.79 -26.69 -19.18
CA SER A 228 3.11 -26.85 -20.61
C SER A 228 4.41 -26.15 -21.03
N LYS A 229 5.10 -26.75 -22.01
CA LYS A 229 6.28 -26.18 -22.69
C LYS A 229 6.14 -26.43 -24.20
N PRO A 230 5.75 -25.43 -25.02
CA PRO A 230 5.55 -24.02 -24.68
C PRO A 230 4.23 -23.75 -23.91
N TRP A 231 4.05 -22.52 -23.42
CA TRP A 231 2.81 -22.04 -22.77
C TRP A 231 2.40 -20.70 -23.38
N ILE A 232 1.68 -20.78 -24.49
CA ILE A 232 1.33 -19.68 -25.39
C ILE A 232 -0.16 -19.35 -25.20
N ALA A 233 -0.44 -18.09 -24.87
CA ALA A 233 -1.81 -17.61 -24.72
C ALA A 233 -2.61 -17.78 -26.02
N GLY A 234 -3.82 -18.33 -25.92
CA GLY A 234 -4.70 -18.61 -27.06
C GLY A 234 -4.38 -19.90 -27.83
N VAL A 235 -3.29 -20.59 -27.50
CA VAL A 235 -2.87 -21.87 -28.12
C VAL A 235 -2.87 -22.98 -27.09
N ASP A 236 -2.03 -22.86 -26.06
CA ASP A 236 -1.87 -23.89 -25.03
C ASP A 236 -2.89 -23.77 -23.89
N TYR A 237 -3.50 -22.58 -23.75
CA TYR A 237 -4.59 -22.27 -22.84
C TYR A 237 -5.40 -21.07 -23.35
N SER A 238 -6.67 -21.00 -22.96
CA SER A 238 -7.56 -19.88 -23.30
C SER A 238 -8.53 -19.51 -22.16
N ALA A 239 -8.50 -20.25 -21.04
CA ALA A 239 -9.49 -20.10 -19.98
C ALA A 239 -9.45 -18.70 -19.34
N ALA A 240 -8.28 -18.22 -18.94
CA ALA A 240 -8.07 -16.87 -18.41
C ALA A 240 -6.60 -16.47 -18.55
N PRO A 241 -6.25 -15.17 -18.52
CA PRO A 241 -4.88 -14.74 -18.32
C PRO A 241 -4.52 -14.73 -16.81
N THR A 242 -3.26 -15.00 -16.48
CA THR A 242 -2.67 -14.73 -15.15
C THR A 242 -1.73 -13.52 -15.20
N CYS A 243 -1.15 -13.15 -14.06
CA CYS A 243 -0.08 -12.15 -13.98
C CYS A 243 1.05 -12.49 -14.97
N ALA A 244 1.52 -13.74 -14.96
CA ALA A 244 2.55 -14.24 -15.85
C ALA A 244 2.10 -14.25 -17.32
N THR A 245 0.81 -14.52 -17.63
CA THR A 245 0.29 -14.41 -19.00
C THR A 245 0.54 -13.02 -19.58
N CYS A 246 0.11 -11.99 -18.86
CA CYS A 246 0.18 -10.59 -19.31
C CYS A 246 1.62 -10.07 -19.34
N HIS A 247 2.41 -10.37 -18.32
CA HIS A 247 3.69 -9.69 -18.10
C HIS A 247 4.92 -10.45 -18.61
N GLN A 248 4.85 -11.78 -18.77
CA GLN A 248 6.03 -12.60 -19.05
C GLN A 248 5.83 -13.59 -20.19
N SER A 249 4.63 -14.12 -20.38
CA SER A 249 4.40 -15.28 -21.25
C SER A 249 4.43 -14.94 -22.73
N ALA A 250 4.76 -15.95 -23.53
CA ALA A 250 4.75 -15.86 -24.98
C ALA A 250 3.32 -15.74 -25.54
N THR A 251 3.25 -15.14 -26.73
CA THR A 251 2.09 -15.21 -27.64
C THR A 251 2.55 -15.87 -28.95
N LEU A 252 1.66 -15.98 -29.93
CA LEU A 252 2.01 -16.47 -31.27
C LEU A 252 3.15 -15.68 -31.95
N THR A 253 3.31 -14.40 -31.61
CA THR A 253 4.24 -13.49 -32.30
C THR A 253 5.20 -12.78 -31.35
N GLN A 254 5.20 -13.12 -30.07
CA GLN A 254 6.03 -12.50 -29.05
C GLN A 254 6.61 -13.58 -28.13
N PRO A 255 7.94 -13.62 -27.91
CA PRO A 255 8.55 -14.59 -27.00
C PRO A 255 8.18 -14.30 -25.53
N ALA A 256 8.46 -15.28 -24.68
CA ALA A 256 8.42 -15.07 -23.24
C ALA A 256 9.63 -14.24 -22.79
N THR A 257 9.55 -13.59 -21.63
CA THR A 257 10.65 -12.79 -21.06
C THR A 257 10.64 -12.78 -19.53
N HIS A 258 11.82 -12.64 -18.92
CA HIS A 258 12.02 -12.34 -17.49
C HIS A 258 12.18 -10.84 -17.18
N ASP A 259 12.07 -9.96 -18.18
CA ASP A 259 11.95 -8.51 -17.97
C ASP A 259 10.50 -8.04 -18.04
N ILE A 260 9.84 -7.99 -16.88
CA ILE A 260 8.45 -7.56 -16.74
C ILE A 260 8.26 -6.09 -17.18
N GLY A 261 9.33 -5.28 -17.20
CA GLY A 261 9.29 -3.87 -17.58
C GLY A 261 8.98 -3.62 -19.05
N GLU A 262 9.19 -4.61 -19.92
CA GLU A 262 9.03 -4.47 -21.37
C GLU A 262 7.60 -4.13 -21.82
N ARG A 263 6.60 -4.47 -21.02
CA ARG A 263 5.17 -4.33 -21.38
C ARG A 263 4.50 -3.16 -20.66
N LEU A 264 5.26 -2.33 -19.94
CA LEU A 264 4.73 -1.25 -19.10
C LEU A 264 4.79 0.11 -19.80
N SER A 265 3.65 0.53 -20.36
CA SER A 265 3.51 1.83 -21.04
C SER A 265 3.34 3.04 -20.09
N TRP A 266 2.89 2.82 -18.86
CA TRP A 266 2.65 3.86 -17.85
C TRP A 266 3.49 3.63 -16.58
N ASN A 267 3.87 4.72 -15.92
CA ASN A 267 4.36 4.72 -14.55
C ASN A 267 3.22 4.94 -13.56
N LEU A 268 2.50 3.88 -13.20
CA LEU A 268 1.38 4.00 -12.27
C LEU A 268 1.81 4.24 -10.81
N ARG A 269 3.10 4.06 -10.49
CA ARG A 269 3.67 4.26 -9.15
C ARG A 269 3.88 5.75 -8.81
N ALA A 270 4.12 6.59 -9.80
CA ALA A 270 4.44 8.00 -9.58
C ALA A 270 3.25 8.80 -9.03
N LYS A 271 3.56 9.91 -8.34
CA LYS A 271 2.57 10.85 -7.80
C LYS A 271 1.63 11.34 -8.90
N ILE A 272 2.23 11.70 -10.03
CA ILE A 272 1.59 12.02 -11.31
C ILE A 272 2.15 11.00 -12.30
N SER A 273 1.27 10.23 -12.94
CA SER A 273 1.70 9.17 -13.86
C SER A 273 2.19 9.74 -15.18
N ASP A 274 3.23 9.13 -15.74
CA ASP A 274 3.79 9.48 -17.04
C ASP A 274 3.99 8.23 -17.92
N LYS A 275 4.17 8.44 -19.22
CA LYS A 275 4.52 7.36 -20.15
C LYS A 275 5.97 6.95 -19.93
N LYS A 276 6.26 5.65 -20.08
CA LYS A 276 7.59 5.07 -19.89
C LYS A 276 8.13 4.46 -21.18
N ASN A 277 9.38 4.79 -21.52
CA ASN A 277 10.14 4.24 -22.65
C ASN A 277 11.35 3.47 -22.10
N LEU A 278 11.75 2.34 -22.72
CA LEU A 278 12.94 1.57 -22.35
C LEU A 278 14.12 2.02 -23.18
N VAL A 279 15.29 2.14 -22.56
CA VAL A 279 16.58 2.16 -23.24
C VAL A 279 17.42 1.02 -22.69
N ARG A 280 17.93 0.15 -23.57
CA ARG A 280 18.89 -0.91 -23.23
C ARG A 280 20.27 -0.55 -23.75
N LEU A 281 21.28 -0.92 -22.97
CA LEU A 281 22.69 -0.64 -23.24
C LEU A 281 23.46 -1.94 -23.52
N ASP A 282 24.54 -1.83 -24.27
CA ASP A 282 25.43 -2.95 -24.65
C ASP A 282 26.13 -3.62 -23.45
N ASN A 283 26.25 -2.90 -22.33
CA ASN A 283 26.79 -3.41 -21.07
C ASN A 283 25.77 -4.20 -20.23
N GLY A 284 24.56 -4.45 -20.73
CA GLY A 284 23.50 -5.19 -20.05
C GLY A 284 22.60 -4.34 -19.13
N HIS A 285 22.93 -3.06 -18.91
CA HIS A 285 22.07 -2.17 -18.15
C HIS A 285 20.90 -1.65 -19.00
N GLN A 286 19.82 -1.24 -18.33
CA GLN A 286 18.68 -0.61 -18.95
C GLN A 286 18.03 0.41 -18.00
N TYR A 287 17.42 1.46 -18.55
CA TYR A 287 16.72 2.47 -17.77
C TYR A 287 15.46 2.96 -18.47
N ASP A 288 14.55 3.54 -17.69
CA ASP A 288 13.35 4.17 -18.22
C ASP A 288 13.60 5.64 -18.54
N VAL A 289 13.16 6.09 -19.72
CA VAL A 289 13.00 7.51 -20.05
C VAL A 289 11.52 7.86 -20.00
N HIS A 290 11.17 8.82 -19.17
CA HIS A 290 9.80 9.22 -18.90
C HIS A 290 9.34 10.33 -19.85
N GLY A 291 8.09 10.25 -20.30
CA GLY A 291 7.46 11.25 -21.17
C GLY A 291 6.84 10.66 -22.44
N GLU A 292 5.84 11.37 -22.97
CA GLU A 292 5.14 10.96 -24.19
C GLU A 292 5.92 11.32 -25.46
N ASN A 293 6.71 12.39 -25.41
CA ASN A 293 7.50 12.85 -26.53
C ASN A 293 8.70 11.93 -26.74
N THR A 294 8.63 11.10 -27.78
CA THR A 294 9.69 10.15 -28.12
C THR A 294 10.81 10.79 -28.95
N SER A 295 10.69 12.05 -29.36
CA SER A 295 11.71 12.71 -30.19
C SER A 295 13.02 12.99 -29.45
N THR A 296 12.99 12.95 -28.11
CA THR A 296 14.13 13.20 -27.23
C THR A 296 14.82 11.91 -26.78
N LEU A 297 14.32 10.74 -27.21
CA LEU A 297 14.95 9.47 -26.88
C LEU A 297 16.30 9.35 -27.62
N PRO A 298 17.30 8.72 -27.00
CA PRO A 298 18.51 8.35 -27.72
C PRO A 298 18.17 7.35 -28.83
N LYS A 299 19.05 7.23 -29.82
CA LYS A 299 18.91 6.30 -30.93
C LYS A 299 19.82 5.10 -30.72
N VAL A 300 19.47 3.99 -31.35
CA VAL A 300 20.36 2.82 -31.41
C VAL A 300 21.68 3.23 -32.06
N GLY A 301 22.80 2.88 -31.42
CA GLY A 301 24.15 3.29 -31.77
C GLY A 301 24.62 4.59 -31.10
N ASP A 302 23.75 5.34 -30.41
CA ASP A 302 24.18 6.49 -29.64
C ASP A 302 24.95 6.04 -28.39
N THR A 303 26.04 6.74 -28.07
CA THR A 303 26.76 6.58 -26.82
C THR A 303 26.17 7.51 -25.75
N VAL A 304 25.70 6.95 -24.63
CA VAL A 304 25.03 7.69 -23.56
C VAL A 304 25.74 7.49 -22.21
N ASP A 305 25.58 8.46 -21.31
CA ASP A 305 26.01 8.31 -19.92
C ASP A 305 25.11 7.25 -19.25
N ASP A 306 25.71 6.18 -18.71
CA ASP A 306 24.97 5.12 -18.03
C ASP A 306 24.52 5.57 -16.62
N PRO A 307 23.21 5.75 -16.37
CA PRO A 307 22.71 6.26 -15.10
C PRO A 307 22.79 5.24 -13.95
N ILE A 308 23.24 4.02 -14.23
CA ILE A 308 23.20 2.88 -13.31
C ILE A 308 24.57 2.56 -12.77
N SER A 309 25.62 2.91 -13.49
CA SER A 309 26.98 2.61 -13.05
C SER A 309 27.34 3.43 -11.82
N LYS A 310 27.47 2.73 -10.69
CA LYS A 310 27.79 3.33 -9.39
C LYS A 310 29.30 3.56 -9.19
N ALA A 311 30.15 3.19 -10.15
CA ALA A 311 31.60 3.02 -9.93
C ALA A 311 32.54 3.87 -10.80
N ASP A 312 32.06 4.80 -11.63
CA ASP A 312 32.94 5.62 -12.49
C ASP A 312 32.29 6.99 -12.75
N PRO A 313 33.00 8.13 -12.81
CA PRO A 313 32.33 9.41 -13.00
C PRO A 313 31.54 9.51 -14.31
N LYS A 314 31.83 8.69 -15.34
CA LYS A 314 31.00 8.46 -16.55
C LYS A 314 31.44 7.21 -17.36
N PRO A 315 30.93 5.99 -17.08
CA PRO A 315 31.10 4.90 -18.03
C PRO A 315 29.97 5.01 -19.05
N GLN A 316 30.35 5.43 -20.25
CA GLN A 316 29.40 5.53 -21.34
C GLN A 316 29.12 4.13 -21.91
N ALA A 317 27.92 3.94 -22.41
CA ALA A 317 27.50 2.68 -23.03
C ALA A 317 26.74 2.96 -24.33
N GLU A 318 26.78 2.01 -25.24
CA GLU A 318 26.07 2.12 -26.52
C GLU A 318 24.61 1.71 -26.34
N VAL A 319 23.69 2.51 -26.88
CA VAL A 319 22.27 2.15 -26.91
C VAL A 319 22.05 1.06 -27.95
N ILE A 320 21.59 -0.10 -27.50
CA ILE A 320 21.34 -1.27 -28.37
C ILE A 320 19.87 -1.46 -28.72
N GLU A 321 18.96 -0.97 -27.86
CA GLU A 321 17.52 -1.04 -28.09
C GLU A 321 16.80 0.14 -27.43
N VAL A 322 15.76 0.63 -28.10
CA VAL A 322 14.83 1.60 -27.54
C VAL A 322 13.41 1.10 -27.77
N LEU A 323 12.66 0.89 -26.68
CA LEU A 323 11.23 0.57 -26.74
C LEU A 323 10.44 1.81 -26.32
N THR A 324 9.72 2.43 -27.24
CA THR A 324 8.83 3.54 -26.88
C THR A 324 7.66 3.04 -26.04
N TRP A 325 6.98 3.94 -25.34
CA TRP A 325 5.76 3.60 -24.61
C TRP A 325 4.67 3.00 -25.52
N LYS A 326 4.69 3.34 -26.81
CA LYS A 326 3.80 2.76 -27.84
C LYS A 326 4.20 1.32 -28.14
N ASP A 327 5.49 1.04 -28.33
CA ASP A 327 5.99 -0.32 -28.53
C ASP A 327 5.63 -1.20 -27.32
N ARG A 328 5.83 -0.67 -26.09
CA ARG A 328 5.44 -1.37 -24.86
C ARG A 328 3.93 -1.61 -24.77
N ARG A 329 3.11 -0.63 -25.17
CA ARG A 329 1.64 -0.78 -25.24
C ARG A 329 1.27 -1.85 -26.27
N ASP A 330 1.91 -1.86 -27.43
CA ASP A 330 1.66 -2.85 -28.48
C ASP A 330 2.05 -4.27 -28.03
N LYS A 331 3.19 -4.42 -27.34
CA LYS A 331 3.60 -5.67 -26.70
C LYS A 331 2.57 -6.21 -25.70
N MET A 332 1.95 -5.33 -24.89
CA MET A 332 0.88 -5.73 -23.98
C MET A 332 -0.43 -6.04 -24.72
N GLN A 333 -0.83 -5.20 -25.67
CA GLN A 333 -2.02 -5.42 -26.50
C GLN A 333 -1.93 -6.72 -27.31
N ASN A 334 -0.73 -7.12 -27.71
CA ASN A 334 -0.48 -8.39 -28.39
C ASN A 334 -0.95 -9.59 -27.56
N VAL A 335 -0.76 -9.56 -26.23
CA VAL A 335 -1.31 -10.59 -25.33
C VAL A 335 -2.84 -10.57 -25.34
N CYS A 336 -3.45 -9.38 -25.23
CA CYS A 336 -4.91 -9.25 -25.24
C CYS A 336 -5.54 -9.83 -26.51
N LYS A 337 -4.87 -9.64 -27.66
CA LYS A 337 -5.32 -10.12 -28.99
C LYS A 337 -5.33 -11.65 -29.13
N ALA A 338 -4.72 -12.39 -28.19
CA ALA A 338 -4.84 -13.85 -28.15
C ALA A 338 -6.28 -14.31 -27.86
N CYS A 339 -7.08 -13.48 -27.16
CA CYS A 339 -8.43 -13.83 -26.71
C CYS A 339 -9.50 -12.79 -27.08
N HIS A 340 -9.11 -11.53 -27.27
CA HIS A 340 -10.04 -10.42 -27.44
C HIS A 340 -9.97 -9.77 -28.83
N THR A 341 -11.13 -9.31 -29.29
CA THR A 341 -11.22 -8.50 -30.51
C THR A 341 -10.65 -7.10 -30.26
N ARG A 342 -10.24 -6.44 -31.35
CA ARG A 342 -9.67 -5.09 -31.31
C ARG A 342 -10.54 -4.09 -30.54
N GLY A 343 -11.86 -4.12 -30.71
CA GLY A 343 -12.76 -3.18 -30.03
C GLY A 343 -12.71 -3.28 -28.50
N VAL A 344 -12.58 -4.49 -27.96
CA VAL A 344 -12.43 -4.72 -26.52
C VAL A 344 -11.08 -4.18 -26.03
N VAL A 345 -10.01 -4.45 -26.78
CA VAL A 345 -8.66 -4.00 -26.44
C VAL A 345 -8.57 -2.46 -26.46
N ASP A 346 -9.05 -1.83 -27.53
CA ASP A 346 -9.03 -0.37 -27.69
C ASP A 346 -9.91 0.31 -26.61
N GLY A 347 -11.05 -0.29 -26.27
CA GLY A 347 -11.93 0.20 -25.20
C GLY A 347 -11.29 0.12 -23.81
N HIS A 348 -10.67 -1.02 -23.45
CA HIS A 348 -9.96 -1.21 -22.18
C HIS A 348 -8.88 -0.16 -21.97
N TYR A 349 -8.07 0.06 -23.00
CA TYR A 349 -6.97 1.01 -22.91
C TYR A 349 -7.42 2.46 -22.90
N ARG A 350 -8.53 2.81 -23.57
CA ARG A 350 -9.16 4.11 -23.41
C ARG A 350 -9.60 4.34 -21.97
N ILE A 351 -10.28 3.37 -21.35
CA ILE A 351 -10.70 3.47 -19.93
C ILE A 351 -9.49 3.70 -19.02
N LEU A 352 -8.40 2.94 -19.21
CA LEU A 352 -7.17 3.13 -18.44
C LEU A 352 -6.58 4.54 -18.66
N ASP A 353 -6.39 4.94 -19.91
CA ASP A 353 -5.77 6.22 -20.25
C ASP A 353 -6.62 7.40 -19.72
N ASP A 354 -7.94 7.34 -19.87
CA ASP A 354 -8.88 8.36 -19.37
C ASP A 354 -8.87 8.45 -17.84
N LEU A 355 -8.84 7.32 -17.11
CA LEU A 355 -8.77 7.34 -15.64
C LEU A 355 -7.42 7.89 -15.14
N VAL A 356 -6.31 7.54 -15.80
CA VAL A 356 -4.99 8.08 -15.46
C VAL A 356 -4.95 9.59 -15.66
N VAL A 357 -5.50 10.09 -16.77
CA VAL A 357 -5.61 11.52 -17.06
C VAL A 357 -6.52 12.21 -16.04
N LEU A 358 -7.70 11.63 -15.74
CA LEU A 358 -8.60 12.15 -14.71
C LEU A 358 -7.88 12.31 -13.37
N TYR A 359 -7.22 11.25 -12.89
CA TYR A 359 -6.47 11.31 -11.63
C TYR A 359 -5.37 12.40 -11.69
N ASN A 360 -4.58 12.42 -12.76
CA ASN A 360 -3.44 13.32 -12.92
C ASN A 360 -3.89 14.78 -12.94
N GLU A 361 -4.84 15.13 -13.80
CA GLU A 361 -5.25 16.52 -14.05
C GLU A 361 -6.18 17.03 -12.94
N LYS A 362 -7.16 16.24 -12.51
CA LYS A 362 -8.17 16.70 -11.55
C LYS A 362 -7.65 16.77 -10.12
N PHE A 363 -6.79 15.82 -9.71
CA PHE A 363 -6.41 15.66 -8.31
C PHE A 363 -4.91 15.88 -8.10
N ALA A 364 -4.06 15.08 -8.75
CA ALA A 364 -2.65 15.04 -8.40
C ALA A 364 -1.88 16.32 -8.74
N LYS A 365 -2.10 16.90 -9.92
CA LYS A 365 -1.46 18.16 -10.33
C LYS A 365 -1.90 19.35 -9.44
N PRO A 366 -3.20 19.59 -9.19
CA PRO A 366 -3.63 20.64 -8.27
C PRO A 366 -3.05 20.51 -6.87
N VAL A 367 -3.20 19.33 -6.25
CA VAL A 367 -2.69 19.09 -4.89
C VAL A 367 -1.17 19.23 -4.84
N SER A 368 -0.45 18.69 -5.84
CA SER A 368 1.01 18.84 -5.91
C SER A 368 1.45 20.29 -6.10
N GLY A 369 0.69 21.11 -6.82
CA GLY A 369 0.96 22.54 -6.98
C GLY A 369 0.78 23.31 -5.68
N VAL A 370 -0.31 23.04 -4.96
CA VAL A 370 -0.56 23.59 -3.62
C VAL A 370 0.58 23.21 -2.66
N MET A 371 0.92 21.92 -2.57
CA MET A 371 2.00 21.46 -1.69
C MET A 371 3.35 22.09 -2.01
N ALA A 372 3.65 22.33 -3.29
CA ALA A 372 4.88 23.02 -3.70
C ALA A 372 4.88 24.47 -3.23
N GLU A 373 3.78 25.21 -3.39
CA GLU A 373 3.72 26.61 -2.93
C GLU A 373 3.74 26.75 -1.41
N LEU A 374 3.13 25.81 -0.67
CA LEU A 374 3.24 25.79 0.79
C LEU A 374 4.70 25.63 1.23
N ALA A 375 5.45 24.72 0.59
CA ALA A 375 6.86 24.52 0.88
C ALA A 375 7.71 25.75 0.51
N ASP A 376 7.51 26.29 -0.69
CA ASP A 376 8.25 27.46 -1.18
C ASP A 376 7.97 28.72 -0.34
N SER A 377 6.77 28.83 0.23
CA SER A 377 6.37 29.94 1.11
C SER A 377 6.75 29.73 2.57
N GLY A 378 7.30 28.56 2.93
CA GLY A 378 7.65 28.19 4.31
C GLY A 378 6.44 28.03 5.23
N LEU A 379 5.26 27.75 4.67
CA LEU A 379 4.04 27.45 5.42
C LEU A 379 4.00 26.01 5.95
N ILE A 380 4.78 25.13 5.32
CA ILE A 380 5.11 23.80 5.82
C ILE A 380 6.62 23.67 5.98
N THR A 381 7.07 22.81 6.89
CA THR A 381 8.49 22.65 7.18
C THR A 381 9.18 21.79 6.11
N PRO A 382 10.51 21.88 5.98
CA PRO A 382 11.27 20.95 5.14
C PRO A 382 11.34 19.51 5.71
N THR A 383 10.87 19.29 6.95
CA THR A 383 10.91 17.99 7.61
C THR A 383 9.76 17.14 7.04
N PRO A 384 10.02 16.00 6.40
CA PRO A 384 8.96 15.21 5.83
C PRO A 384 8.14 14.49 6.90
N PHE A 385 6.82 14.48 6.73
CA PHE A 385 5.82 13.79 7.56
C PHE A 385 5.69 14.34 8.98
N ASP A 386 6.08 15.59 9.25
CA ASP A 386 5.82 16.24 10.54
C ASP A 386 4.49 17.00 10.58
N GLU A 387 3.85 17.20 9.41
CA GLU A 387 2.57 17.89 9.29
C GLU A 387 1.50 17.00 8.64
N TRP A 388 0.26 17.11 9.13
CA TRP A 388 -0.83 16.22 8.71
C TRP A 388 -1.16 16.35 7.22
N ILE A 389 -1.05 17.55 6.65
CA ILE A 389 -1.26 17.79 5.22
C ILE A 389 -0.33 16.97 4.32
N GLU A 390 0.89 16.65 4.78
CA GLU A 390 1.84 15.81 4.06
C GLU A 390 1.41 14.34 4.04
N TRP A 391 0.84 13.85 5.14
CA TRP A 391 0.24 12.51 5.23
C TRP A 391 -0.96 12.38 4.30
N LEU A 392 -1.86 13.37 4.32
CA LEU A 392 -3.01 13.40 3.43
C LEU A 392 -2.58 13.36 1.96
N TRP A 393 -1.59 14.19 1.59
CA TRP A 393 -1.05 14.15 0.24
C TRP A 393 -0.42 12.80 -0.08
N TRP A 394 0.42 12.29 0.80
CA TRP A 394 1.09 11.00 0.60
C TRP A 394 0.10 9.87 0.38
N GLU A 395 -0.91 9.70 1.23
CA GLU A 395 -1.92 8.65 1.06
C GLU A 395 -2.77 8.83 -0.20
N THR A 396 -3.09 10.07 -0.57
CA THR A 396 -3.84 10.39 -1.80
C THR A 396 -3.14 9.83 -3.03
N TRP A 397 -1.83 10.05 -3.18
CA TRP A 397 -1.11 9.61 -4.38
C TRP A 397 -0.48 8.22 -4.26
N HIS A 398 0.01 7.85 -3.07
CA HIS A 398 0.73 6.61 -2.79
C HIS A 398 -0.22 5.42 -2.64
N HIS A 399 -1.35 5.61 -1.95
CA HIS A 399 -2.34 4.56 -1.77
C HIS A 399 -3.44 4.70 -2.80
N GLU A 400 -4.37 5.60 -2.56
CA GLU A 400 -5.66 5.70 -3.26
C GLU A 400 -5.50 5.91 -4.77
N GLY A 401 -4.61 6.82 -5.16
CA GLY A 401 -4.28 7.06 -6.56
C GLY A 401 -3.71 5.81 -7.24
N ARG A 402 -2.75 5.12 -6.61
CA ARG A 402 -2.17 3.90 -7.18
C ARG A 402 -3.21 2.78 -7.28
N ARG A 403 -4.08 2.64 -6.27
CA ARG A 403 -5.22 1.70 -6.27
C ARG A 403 -6.14 1.97 -7.46
N ALA A 404 -6.58 3.22 -7.64
CA ALA A 404 -7.43 3.64 -8.74
C ALA A 404 -6.87 3.24 -10.11
N ARG A 405 -5.60 3.62 -10.36
CA ARG A 405 -4.92 3.36 -11.63
C ARG A 405 -4.67 1.87 -11.86
N SER A 406 -4.38 1.11 -10.80
CA SER A 406 -4.21 -0.35 -10.87
C SER A 406 -5.55 -1.05 -11.16
N GLY A 407 -6.63 -0.59 -10.53
CA GLY A 407 -8.01 -1.05 -10.79
C GLY A 407 -8.39 -0.92 -12.26
N ALA A 408 -8.20 0.27 -12.85
CA ALA A 408 -8.46 0.46 -14.27
C ALA A 408 -7.52 -0.34 -15.19
N ALA A 409 -6.26 -0.52 -14.81
CA ALA A 409 -5.30 -1.25 -15.65
C ALA A 409 -5.64 -2.75 -15.79
N MET A 410 -6.19 -3.36 -14.74
CA MET A 410 -6.41 -4.81 -14.65
C MET A 410 -7.89 -5.22 -14.57
N GLY A 411 -8.81 -4.27 -14.68
CA GLY A 411 -10.25 -4.55 -14.73
C GLY A 411 -10.89 -4.86 -13.37
N GLY A 412 -10.41 -4.22 -12.29
CA GLY A 412 -11.05 -4.23 -10.97
C GLY A 412 -11.83 -2.94 -10.74
N PRO A 413 -13.17 -2.94 -10.96
CA PRO A 413 -13.99 -1.74 -10.87
C PRO A 413 -14.08 -1.18 -9.44
N ASP A 414 -14.12 -2.02 -8.41
CA ASP A 414 -14.18 -1.56 -7.02
C ASP A 414 -12.88 -0.86 -6.61
N TYR A 415 -11.73 -1.40 -7.04
CA TYR A 415 -10.43 -0.75 -6.87
C TYR A 415 -10.24 0.52 -7.70
N ALA A 416 -10.85 0.60 -8.88
CA ALA A 416 -10.85 1.82 -9.68
C ALA A 416 -11.66 2.93 -9.00
N TRP A 417 -12.80 2.58 -8.39
CA TRP A 417 -13.75 3.52 -7.81
C TRP A 417 -13.69 3.59 -6.28
N TRP A 418 -14.30 2.64 -5.57
CA TRP A 418 -14.52 2.71 -4.12
C TRP A 418 -13.24 2.72 -3.29
N HIS A 419 -12.26 1.90 -3.65
CA HIS A 419 -10.92 1.92 -3.03
C HIS A 419 -9.93 2.84 -3.77
N GLY A 420 -10.38 3.55 -4.79
CA GLY A 420 -9.57 4.37 -5.68
C GLY A 420 -10.06 5.82 -5.70
N ILE A 421 -10.70 6.22 -6.80
CA ILE A 421 -11.13 7.60 -7.03
C ILE A 421 -12.08 8.13 -5.94
N TYR A 422 -12.92 7.28 -5.34
CA TYR A 422 -13.77 7.68 -4.23
C TYR A 422 -12.95 8.11 -3.01
N ASP A 423 -11.98 7.29 -2.60
CA ASP A 423 -11.08 7.63 -1.49
C ASP A 423 -10.26 8.89 -1.82
N VAL A 424 -9.71 8.99 -3.06
CA VAL A 424 -8.99 10.20 -3.53
C VAL A 424 -9.87 11.44 -3.40
N ALA A 425 -11.11 11.38 -3.90
CA ALA A 425 -12.03 12.51 -3.86
C ALA A 425 -12.39 12.87 -2.42
N LYS A 426 -12.72 11.89 -1.58
CA LYS A 426 -13.01 12.10 -0.16
C LYS A 426 -11.82 12.78 0.52
N ARG A 427 -10.61 12.26 0.33
CA ARG A 427 -9.39 12.81 0.95
C ARG A 427 -9.11 14.22 0.48
N VAL A 428 -9.21 14.48 -0.82
CA VAL A 428 -8.98 15.83 -1.36
C VAL A 428 -10.02 16.84 -0.85
N TYR A 429 -11.31 16.57 -1.01
CA TYR A 429 -12.33 17.58 -0.71
C TYR A 429 -12.69 17.69 0.78
N MET A 430 -12.62 16.58 1.53
CA MET A 430 -13.11 16.55 2.92
C MET A 430 -11.98 16.58 3.96
N GLU A 431 -10.73 16.34 3.56
CA GLU A 431 -9.60 16.27 4.49
C GLU A 431 -8.50 17.26 4.10
N PHE A 432 -8.01 17.22 2.86
CA PHE A 432 -6.91 18.07 2.39
C PHE A 432 -7.28 19.56 2.32
N ILE A 433 -8.43 19.90 1.74
CA ILE A 433 -8.86 21.31 1.62
C ILE A 433 -9.09 21.96 3.00
N PRO A 434 -9.80 21.32 3.95
CA PRO A 434 -9.88 21.86 5.31
C PRO A 434 -8.51 22.00 6.00
N GLU A 435 -7.63 21.02 5.86
CA GLU A 435 -6.27 21.10 6.44
C GLU A 435 -5.45 22.23 5.79
N LEU A 436 -5.62 22.48 4.50
CA LEU A 436 -4.99 23.62 3.81
C LEU A 436 -5.43 24.95 4.44
N GLU A 437 -6.70 25.10 4.82
CA GLU A 437 -7.20 26.31 5.49
C GLU A 437 -6.59 26.49 6.89
N GLU A 438 -6.35 25.40 7.63
CA GLU A 438 -5.65 25.43 8.93
C GLU A 438 -4.17 25.80 8.79
N VAL A 439 -3.48 25.22 7.81
CA VAL A 439 -2.03 25.42 7.58
C VAL A 439 -1.75 26.81 7.01
N ALA A 440 -2.50 27.23 5.99
CA ALA A 440 -2.22 28.47 5.24
C ALA A 440 -3.04 29.67 5.73
N GLY A 441 -4.12 29.44 6.47
CA GLY A 441 -5.16 30.43 6.73
C GLY A 441 -6.12 30.61 5.55
N GLN A 442 -7.34 31.06 5.84
CA GLN A 442 -8.43 31.14 4.86
C GLN A 442 -8.08 31.92 3.59
N ALA A 443 -7.49 33.11 3.72
CA ALA A 443 -7.19 33.97 2.56
C ALA A 443 -6.17 33.33 1.60
N GLU A 444 -5.17 32.61 2.14
CA GLU A 444 -4.15 31.96 1.34
C GLU A 444 -4.66 30.64 0.75
N SER A 445 -5.44 29.88 1.51
CA SER A 445 -6.17 28.72 0.97
C SER A 445 -7.09 29.12 -0.19
N ASP A 446 -7.87 30.19 -0.05
CA ASP A 446 -8.72 30.73 -1.13
C ASP A 446 -7.92 31.06 -2.40
N ARG A 447 -6.73 31.66 -2.23
CA ARG A 447 -5.83 31.98 -3.34
C ARG A 447 -5.34 30.71 -4.04
N LEU A 448 -4.85 29.75 -3.26
CA LEU A 448 -4.31 28.48 -3.75
C LEU A 448 -5.38 27.64 -4.45
N LEU A 449 -6.58 27.55 -3.87
CA LEU A 449 -7.73 26.88 -4.49
C LEU A 449 -8.18 27.59 -5.77
N THR A 450 -8.19 28.91 -5.80
CA THR A 450 -8.50 29.71 -7.00
C THR A 450 -7.47 29.49 -8.11
N GLN A 451 -6.21 29.27 -7.75
CA GLN A 451 -5.13 29.06 -8.72
C GLN A 451 -5.09 27.63 -9.25
N TYR A 452 -5.22 26.63 -8.38
CA TYR A 452 -4.97 25.23 -8.75
C TYR A 452 -6.22 24.40 -9.01
N PHE A 453 -7.35 24.73 -8.38
CA PHE A 453 -8.58 23.94 -8.49
C PHE A 453 -9.63 24.64 -9.36
N LYS A 454 -9.93 25.91 -9.10
CA LYS A 454 -11.00 26.65 -9.78
C LYS A 454 -10.89 26.73 -11.32
N PRO A 455 -9.70 26.72 -11.95
CA PRO A 455 -9.61 26.73 -13.41
C PRO A 455 -10.03 25.41 -14.08
N LEU A 456 -10.27 24.35 -13.31
CA LEU A 456 -10.71 23.05 -13.82
C LEU A 456 -12.22 22.93 -13.65
N ASP A 457 -12.96 22.87 -14.77
CA ASP A 457 -14.43 22.75 -14.81
C ASP A 457 -14.96 21.60 -13.92
N ASP A 458 -14.16 20.53 -13.78
CA ASP A 458 -14.46 19.35 -12.96
C ASP A 458 -14.60 19.63 -11.44
N HIS A 459 -14.20 20.82 -10.98
CA HIS A 459 -14.33 21.30 -9.60
C HIS A 459 -15.47 22.31 -9.41
N ASP A 460 -16.21 22.68 -10.46
CA ASP A 460 -17.27 23.69 -10.38
C ASP A 460 -18.35 23.36 -9.34
N TRP A 461 -18.73 22.08 -9.25
CA TRP A 461 -19.69 21.62 -8.26
C TRP A 461 -19.21 21.85 -6.83
N PHE A 462 -17.90 21.74 -6.58
CA PHE A 462 -17.33 21.97 -5.25
C PHE A 462 -17.45 23.45 -4.90
N PHE A 463 -16.95 24.35 -5.75
CA PHE A 463 -16.97 25.79 -5.47
C PHE A 463 -18.37 26.42 -5.47
N ASN A 464 -19.29 25.94 -6.32
CA ASN A 464 -20.60 26.57 -6.47
C ASN A 464 -21.69 25.91 -5.61
N ALA A 465 -21.59 24.61 -5.32
CA ALA A 465 -22.65 23.88 -4.63
C ALA A 465 -22.28 23.45 -3.20
N ILE A 466 -21.02 23.08 -2.95
CA ILE A 466 -20.61 22.45 -1.68
C ILE A 466 -19.89 23.42 -0.76
N ARG A 467 -18.80 24.04 -1.23
CA ARG A 467 -17.96 24.93 -0.43
C ARG A 467 -18.74 26.07 0.23
N PRO A 468 -19.65 26.79 -0.47
CA PRO A 468 -20.45 27.82 0.19
C PRO A 468 -21.35 27.25 1.29
N ARG A 469 -21.78 25.98 1.18
CA ARG A 469 -22.59 25.33 2.23
C ARG A 469 -21.74 24.82 3.38
N MET A 470 -20.48 24.48 3.14
CA MET A 470 -19.52 24.16 4.20
C MET A 470 -19.22 25.42 5.01
N GLU A 471 -18.89 26.53 4.34
CA GLU A 471 -18.64 27.85 4.94
C GLU A 471 -19.87 28.44 5.68
N ASN A 472 -21.08 27.99 5.36
CA ASN A 472 -22.34 28.45 5.98
C ASN A 472 -22.74 27.69 7.26
N ILE A 473 -21.92 26.77 7.79
CA ILE A 473 -22.15 26.16 9.12
C ILE A 473 -21.57 27.10 10.19
N VAL A 474 -22.34 28.12 10.56
CA VAL A 474 -21.87 29.20 11.46
C VAL A 474 -22.17 28.92 12.94
N VAL A 475 -21.15 29.01 13.80
CA VAL A 475 -21.29 29.32 15.24
C VAL A 475 -21.26 30.84 15.39
N VAL A 476 -22.24 31.40 16.08
CA VAL A 476 -22.37 32.85 16.26
C VAL A 476 -21.71 33.27 17.57
N ASN A 477 -20.66 34.10 17.51
CA ASN A 477 -20.16 34.85 18.67
C ASN A 477 -21.08 36.06 18.93
N LEU A 478 -21.78 36.05 20.07
CA LEU A 478 -22.81 37.04 20.38
C LEU A 478 -22.29 38.36 20.98
N GLN A 479 -20.97 38.52 21.17
CA GLN A 479 -20.42 39.80 21.63
C GLN A 479 -20.04 40.76 20.50
N ASN A 480 -19.75 40.25 19.29
CA ASN A 480 -19.20 41.06 18.20
C ASN A 480 -19.80 40.73 16.81
N ASN A 481 -20.79 39.83 16.72
CA ASN A 481 -21.47 39.46 15.49
C ASN A 481 -20.55 38.90 14.39
N GLN A 482 -19.44 38.26 14.78
CA GLN A 482 -18.55 37.54 13.87
C GLN A 482 -18.72 36.01 14.02
N SER A 483 -18.72 35.32 12.89
CA SER A 483 -18.80 33.86 12.78
C SER A 483 -17.43 33.21 13.02
N GLN A 484 -17.36 32.15 13.82
CA GLN A 484 -16.24 31.21 13.84
C GLN A 484 -16.78 29.78 13.79
N GLU A 485 -16.15 28.88 13.05
CA GLU A 485 -16.59 27.47 12.87
C GLU A 485 -16.13 26.58 14.03
N LEU A 486 -17.04 26.01 14.82
CA LEU A 486 -16.71 25.06 15.90
C LEU A 486 -17.89 24.16 16.32
N VAL A 487 -18.73 23.64 15.41
CA VAL A 487 -19.89 22.80 15.84
C VAL A 487 -20.10 21.56 14.98
N LYS A 488 -19.46 20.45 15.38
CA LYS A 488 -19.90 19.06 15.08
C LYS A 488 -19.49 18.01 16.15
N ARG A 489 -19.31 18.35 17.43
CA ARG A 489 -18.59 17.44 18.38
C ARG A 489 -19.22 17.21 19.76
N VAL A 490 -20.47 17.64 19.98
CA VAL A 490 -21.20 17.44 21.25
C VAL A 490 -22.62 16.95 20.95
N ARG A 491 -23.08 15.93 21.68
CA ARG A 491 -24.46 15.40 21.65
C ARG A 491 -25.07 15.47 23.05
N PHE A 492 -26.16 16.21 23.18
CA PHE A 492 -27.05 16.12 24.34
C PHE A 492 -28.27 15.28 23.96
N GLN A 493 -28.90 14.58 24.91
CA GLN A 493 -30.15 13.85 24.68
C GLN A 493 -31.10 14.16 25.84
N PRO A 494 -31.87 15.25 25.77
CA PRO A 494 -32.71 15.69 26.86
C PRO A 494 -33.91 14.76 27.03
N THR A 495 -34.30 14.61 28.29
CA THR A 495 -35.53 13.97 28.75
C THR A 495 -36.27 14.98 29.61
N VAL A 496 -37.58 15.04 29.44
CA VAL A 496 -38.48 15.85 30.27
C VAL A 496 -39.29 14.89 31.12
N THR A 497 -39.21 15.03 32.43
CA THR A 497 -39.95 14.22 33.38
C THR A 497 -40.89 15.13 34.17
N GLU A 498 -42.17 14.77 34.22
CA GLU A 498 -43.12 15.45 35.10
C GLU A 498 -42.95 14.93 36.53
N ILE A 499 -42.75 15.86 37.47
CA ILE A 499 -42.59 15.60 38.90
C ILE A 499 -43.60 16.43 39.70
N GLU A 500 -43.82 16.07 40.97
CA GLU A 500 -44.81 16.73 41.85
C GLU A 500 -44.58 18.26 41.99
N SER A 501 -43.34 18.70 41.77
CA SER A 501 -42.88 20.08 41.76
C SER A 501 -42.70 20.71 40.36
N GLY A 502 -43.25 20.15 39.27
CA GLY A 502 -43.18 20.75 37.91
C GLY A 502 -42.56 19.84 36.85
N LEU A 503 -41.85 20.42 35.88
CA LEU A 503 -41.11 19.69 34.84
C LEU A 503 -39.62 19.67 35.20
N GLU A 504 -39.02 18.48 35.33
CA GLU A 504 -37.57 18.30 35.40
C GLU A 504 -37.04 18.02 34.00
N ILE A 505 -36.05 18.80 33.56
CA ILE A 505 -35.34 18.55 32.30
C ILE A 505 -33.94 18.03 32.67
N GLY A 506 -33.55 16.90 32.11
CA GLY A 506 -32.20 16.35 32.29
C GLY A 506 -31.88 15.33 31.21
N GLY A 507 -30.65 14.83 31.12
CA GLY A 507 -30.31 13.85 30.10
C GLY A 507 -28.82 13.52 30.06
N PRO A 508 -28.43 12.43 29.37
CA PRO A 508 -27.03 12.18 29.12
C PRO A 508 -26.48 13.23 28.14
N PHE A 509 -25.36 13.82 28.53
CA PHE A 509 -24.52 14.66 27.70
C PHE A 509 -23.28 13.85 27.31
N THR A 510 -23.02 13.77 26.01
CA THR A 510 -21.91 13.01 25.44
C THR A 510 -21.10 13.93 24.53
N VAL A 511 -19.82 14.09 24.83
CA VAL A 511 -18.88 14.67 23.87
C VAL A 511 -18.55 13.56 22.88
N LEU A 512 -18.91 13.76 21.61
CA LEU A 512 -18.72 12.72 20.59
C LEU A 512 -17.25 12.68 20.18
N ASP A 513 -16.66 11.50 20.41
CA ASP A 513 -15.39 11.00 19.87
C ASP A 513 -14.09 11.63 20.40
N THR A 514 -13.49 10.97 21.40
CA THR A 514 -12.15 11.29 21.94
C THR A 514 -11.02 10.53 21.25
N ASN A 515 -11.32 9.61 20.31
CA ASN A 515 -10.35 8.62 19.84
C ASN A 515 -9.96 8.78 18.37
N GLU A 516 -10.71 9.51 17.54
CA GLU A 516 -10.31 9.78 16.14
C GLU A 516 -9.67 11.18 15.93
N LEU A 517 -9.83 12.14 16.85
CA LEU A 517 -9.11 13.43 16.87
C LEU A 517 -8.93 13.95 18.33
N PRO A 518 -7.81 13.63 19.02
CA PRO A 518 -7.67 13.81 20.49
C PRO A 518 -7.74 15.25 21.04
N LEU A 519 -7.61 16.29 20.21
CA LEU A 519 -7.28 17.64 20.69
C LEU A 519 -8.48 18.58 20.93
N VAL A 520 -9.66 18.35 20.34
CA VAL A 520 -10.81 19.27 20.54
C VAL A 520 -11.75 18.79 21.65
N GLY A 521 -11.96 17.47 21.77
CA GLY A 521 -12.72 16.90 22.90
C GLY A 521 -12.06 17.15 24.25
N SER A 522 -10.71 17.12 24.31
CA SER A 522 -9.93 17.39 25.51
C SER A 522 -9.91 18.87 25.94
N GLN A 523 -10.13 19.81 25.02
CA GLN A 523 -10.22 21.25 25.32
C GLN A 523 -11.57 21.68 25.90
N LEU A 524 -12.65 20.94 25.57
CA LEU A 524 -13.99 21.17 26.13
C LEU A 524 -14.16 20.54 27.52
N ILE A 525 -13.49 19.42 27.79
CA ILE A 525 -13.51 18.74 29.10
C ILE A 525 -12.85 19.62 30.16
N GLY A 526 -13.55 19.86 31.28
CA GLY A 526 -13.11 20.74 32.36
C GLY A 526 -13.57 22.20 32.23
N GLN A 527 -14.15 22.60 31.10
CA GLN A 527 -14.75 23.94 30.94
C GLN A 527 -16.12 24.02 31.60
N THR A 528 -16.41 25.17 32.21
CA THR A 528 -17.73 25.47 32.80
C THR A 528 -18.63 26.14 31.75
N VAL A 529 -19.79 25.55 31.48
CA VAL A 529 -20.74 26.01 30.47
C VAL A 529 -22.04 26.45 31.13
N LYS A 530 -22.68 27.50 30.62
CA LYS A 530 -24.01 27.95 31.05
C LYS A 530 -25.06 27.51 30.05
N MET A 531 -26.22 27.08 30.53
CA MET A 531 -27.29 26.62 29.65
C MET A 531 -28.29 27.73 29.31
N ILE A 532 -28.89 27.55 28.15
CA ILE A 532 -29.94 28.39 27.59
C ILE A 532 -31.19 27.54 27.40
N VAL A 533 -32.33 28.05 27.86
CA VAL A 533 -33.63 27.41 27.70
C VAL A 533 -34.60 28.41 27.08
N VAL A 534 -35.16 28.06 25.93
CA VAL A 534 -36.22 28.83 25.27
C VAL A 534 -37.50 28.00 25.22
N VAL A 535 -38.59 28.54 25.74
CA VAL A 535 -39.89 27.88 25.79
C VAL A 535 -40.84 28.58 24.83
N VAL A 536 -41.50 27.80 23.97
CA VAL A 536 -42.60 28.27 23.12
C VAL A 536 -43.91 27.93 23.83
N SER A 537 -44.68 28.96 24.17
CA SER A 537 -46.02 28.80 24.73
C SER A 537 -46.96 29.83 24.13
N SER A 538 -48.14 29.38 23.69
CA SER A 538 -49.17 30.24 23.09
C SER A 538 -48.63 31.16 21.99
N ASP A 539 -47.81 30.61 21.09
CA ASP A 539 -47.12 31.29 19.96
C ASP A 539 -46.18 32.43 20.35
N LYS A 540 -45.74 32.47 21.62
CA LYS A 540 -44.73 33.41 22.11
C LYS A 540 -43.48 32.69 22.57
N LEU A 541 -42.35 33.38 22.42
CA LEU A 541 -41.05 32.94 22.88
C LEU A 541 -40.78 33.46 24.28
N TYR A 542 -40.31 32.57 25.14
CA TYR A 542 -39.87 32.89 26.48
C TYR A 542 -38.47 32.35 26.71
N THR A 543 -37.63 33.08 27.44
CA THR A 543 -36.32 32.63 27.87
C THR A 543 -36.28 32.55 29.40
N MET A 544 -35.50 31.61 29.93
CA MET A 544 -35.36 31.46 31.37
C MET A 544 -34.49 32.59 31.95
N SER A 545 -35.00 33.27 32.98
CA SER A 545 -34.36 34.41 33.61
C SER A 545 -33.60 34.08 34.90
N ASP A 546 -33.88 32.95 35.56
CA ASP A 546 -33.22 32.57 36.81
C ASP A 546 -33.17 31.06 37.09
N SER A 547 -32.56 30.71 38.24
CA SER A 547 -32.43 29.33 38.73
C SER A 547 -33.64 28.67 39.35
N ASN A 548 -34.74 29.41 39.46
CA ASN A 548 -35.99 28.91 40.00
C ASN A 548 -37.00 28.53 38.91
N GLY A 549 -36.63 28.66 37.63
CA GLY A 549 -37.49 28.34 36.49
C GLY A 549 -38.37 29.51 36.03
N GLN A 550 -38.09 30.74 36.47
CA GLN A 550 -38.84 31.91 36.01
C GLN A 550 -38.53 32.18 34.54
N LEU A 551 -39.57 32.34 33.73
CA LEU A 551 -39.51 32.66 32.32
C LEU A 551 -39.88 34.12 32.09
N SER A 552 -39.15 34.76 31.18
CA SER A 552 -39.40 36.12 30.72
C SER A 552 -39.67 36.10 29.22
N ALA A 553 -40.58 36.97 28.75
CA ALA A 553 -40.85 37.10 27.33
C ALA A 553 -39.55 37.45 26.58
N TRP A 554 -39.27 36.73 25.51
CA TRP A 554 -38.08 36.90 24.70
C TRP A 554 -38.47 37.49 23.34
N ASP A 555 -37.71 38.49 22.89
CA ASP A 555 -37.97 39.24 21.66
C ASP A 555 -37.46 38.53 20.40
N GLY A 556 -36.91 37.32 20.55
CA GLY A 556 -36.37 36.52 19.45
C GLY A 556 -34.97 36.93 19.02
N LYS A 557 -34.34 37.91 19.68
CA LYS A 557 -32.97 38.33 19.36
C LYS A 557 -31.95 37.59 20.22
N MET A 558 -30.91 37.07 19.59
CA MET A 558 -29.97 36.17 20.25
C MET A 558 -29.10 36.86 21.31
N ASP A 559 -28.89 38.16 21.19
CA ASP A 559 -28.11 38.99 22.13
C ASP A 559 -28.84 39.26 23.45
N THR A 560 -30.18 39.16 23.47
CA THR A 560 -31.01 39.34 24.68
C THR A 560 -31.18 38.05 25.48
N LEU A 561 -30.55 36.97 25.02
CA LEU A 561 -30.73 35.61 25.51
C LEU A 561 -29.84 35.37 26.73
N SER A 562 -30.47 35.28 27.90
CA SER A 562 -29.77 35.04 29.16
C SER A 562 -29.41 33.57 29.32
N ALA A 563 -28.18 33.31 29.75
CA ALA A 563 -27.74 31.96 30.13
C ALA A 563 -27.81 31.80 31.65
N PHE A 564 -28.24 30.62 32.08
CA PHE A 564 -28.45 30.27 33.48
C PHE A 564 -27.19 30.45 34.35
N PRO A 565 -27.31 30.85 35.63
CA PRO A 565 -26.15 31.17 36.46
C PRO A 565 -25.31 29.96 36.88
N GLU A 566 -25.92 28.78 37.05
CA GLU A 566 -25.17 27.58 37.43
C GLU A 566 -24.42 27.04 36.21
N GLY A 567 -23.11 26.99 36.34
CA GLY A 567 -22.22 26.45 35.34
C GLY A 567 -22.07 24.94 35.49
N ILE A 568 -22.05 24.23 34.37
CA ILE A 568 -21.81 22.79 34.30
C ILE A 568 -20.40 22.57 33.78
N THR A 569 -19.57 21.86 34.54
CA THR A 569 -18.26 21.42 34.05
C THR A 569 -18.44 20.23 33.11
N LEU A 570 -17.90 20.28 31.89
CA LEU A 570 -18.03 19.16 30.95
C LEU A 570 -17.05 18.04 31.30
N VAL A 571 -17.53 16.80 31.28
CA VAL A 571 -16.71 15.57 31.29
C VAL A 571 -17.18 14.64 30.17
N PRO A 572 -16.38 13.62 29.74
CA PRO A 572 -16.67 12.83 28.53
C PRO A 572 -18.08 12.25 28.46
N THR A 573 -18.63 11.84 29.60
CA THR A 573 -20.03 11.43 29.73
C THR A 573 -20.54 11.84 31.10
N GLN A 574 -21.62 12.61 31.13
CA GLN A 574 -22.28 12.97 32.39
C GLN A 574 -23.78 13.09 32.21
N LYS A 575 -24.52 12.77 33.27
CA LYS A 575 -25.93 13.14 33.37
C LYS A 575 -26.00 14.55 33.94
N VAL A 576 -26.67 15.44 33.22
CA VAL A 576 -26.87 16.83 33.64
C VAL A 576 -28.35 17.02 33.94
N ASN A 577 -28.67 17.49 35.15
CA ASN A 577 -30.01 17.96 35.50
C ASN A 577 -30.04 19.47 35.28
N ILE A 578 -30.95 19.93 34.41
CA ILE A 578 -31.06 21.32 33.96
C ILE A 578 -31.93 22.15 34.92
N LEU A 579 -32.92 21.53 35.54
CA LEU A 579 -33.91 22.22 36.37
C LEU A 579 -34.45 21.28 37.46
N SER A 580 -34.67 21.80 38.66
CA SER A 580 -35.28 21.08 39.80
C SER A 580 -36.54 21.79 40.38
N GLY A 581 -37.24 22.61 39.60
CA GLY A 581 -38.39 23.43 40.05
C GLY A 581 -39.48 23.73 38.99
N LYS A 582 -40.53 24.49 39.38
CA LYS A 582 -41.68 24.85 38.52
C LYS A 582 -41.31 25.96 37.54
N MET A 583 -41.43 25.71 36.23
CA MET A 583 -41.38 26.81 35.26
C MET A 583 -42.60 27.72 35.43
N SER A 584 -42.37 29.02 35.53
CA SER A 584 -43.44 30.02 35.67
C SER A 584 -43.23 31.24 34.79
N ILE A 585 -44.32 31.81 34.29
CA ILE A 585 -44.35 33.13 33.64
C ILE A 585 -45.10 34.06 34.61
N ASP A 586 -44.44 35.12 35.07
CA ASP A 586 -44.95 36.06 36.09
C ASP A 586 -45.53 35.35 37.34
N GLY A 587 -44.84 34.30 37.82
CA GLY A 587 -45.28 33.52 38.99
C GLY A 587 -46.42 32.51 38.74
N ASN A 588 -46.96 32.43 37.52
CA ASN A 588 -47.97 31.43 37.15
C ASN A 588 -47.34 30.23 36.45
N PRO A 589 -47.75 28.98 36.75
CA PRO A 589 -47.24 27.80 36.06
C PRO A 589 -47.44 27.89 34.54
N VAL A 590 -46.41 27.50 33.78
CA VAL A 590 -46.51 27.43 32.32
C VAL A 590 -47.52 26.34 31.94
N THR A 591 -48.58 26.72 31.25
CA THR A 591 -49.57 25.79 30.68
C THR A 591 -49.58 25.95 29.16
N GLY A 592 -49.75 24.85 28.42
CA GLY A 592 -49.89 24.89 26.96
C GLY A 592 -48.60 25.12 26.17
N ALA A 593 -47.42 24.91 26.75
CA ALA A 593 -46.15 24.88 26.01
C ALA A 593 -46.20 23.86 24.86
N THR A 594 -45.62 24.21 23.73
CA THR A 594 -45.60 23.37 22.51
C THR A 594 -44.19 22.92 22.13
N ALA A 595 -43.15 23.64 22.58
CA ALA A 595 -41.78 23.28 22.30
C ALA A 595 -40.84 23.87 23.36
N ILE A 596 -39.78 23.13 23.69
CA ILE A 596 -38.63 23.63 24.45
C ILE A 596 -37.38 23.46 23.59
N TYR A 597 -36.60 24.53 23.47
CA TYR A 597 -35.31 24.55 22.80
C TYR A 597 -34.19 24.73 23.82
N LEU A 598 -33.12 23.95 23.66
CA LEU A 598 -31.98 23.95 24.56
C LEU A 598 -30.70 24.35 23.83
N GLY A 599 -29.86 25.12 24.51
CA GLY A 599 -28.55 25.55 24.02
C GLY A 599 -27.52 25.73 25.13
N PHE A 600 -26.26 25.92 24.75
CA PHE A 600 -25.12 26.05 25.66
C PHE A 600 -24.27 27.27 25.32
N ARG A 601 -23.72 27.93 26.34
CA ARG A 601 -22.80 29.05 26.22
C ARG A 601 -21.53 28.77 27.02
N ILE A 602 -20.36 28.93 26.40
CA ILE A 602 -19.04 28.84 27.04
C ILE A 602 -18.37 30.20 26.90
N GLY A 603 -18.21 30.91 28.03
CA GLY A 603 -17.77 32.32 27.99
C GLY A 603 -18.72 33.14 27.11
N ASP A 604 -18.20 33.63 25.97
CA ASP A 604 -18.94 34.45 25.00
C ASP A 604 -19.35 33.72 23.72
N ILE A 605 -19.05 32.43 23.66
CA ILE A 605 -19.34 31.56 22.52
C ILE A 605 -20.64 30.79 22.81
N LEU A 606 -21.60 30.85 21.89
CA LEU A 606 -22.83 30.08 21.92
C LEU A 606 -22.66 28.81 21.06
N LEU A 607 -22.72 27.63 21.67
CA LEU A 607 -22.24 26.39 21.04
C LEU A 607 -23.30 25.50 20.39
N TYR A 608 -24.60 25.67 20.64
CA TYR A 608 -25.60 24.78 20.04
C TYR A 608 -27.05 25.26 20.20
N PHE A 609 -27.91 24.95 19.24
CA PHE A 609 -29.38 25.07 19.31
C PHE A 609 -30.04 24.06 18.37
N THR A 610 -30.24 22.79 18.73
CA THR A 610 -31.05 21.94 17.83
C THR A 610 -31.86 20.81 18.46
N GLU A 611 -32.18 20.83 19.75
CA GLU A 611 -33.14 19.84 20.27
C GLU A 611 -34.44 20.52 20.70
N THR A 612 -35.50 20.20 19.94
CA THR A 612 -36.89 20.56 20.23
C THR A 612 -37.52 19.40 20.99
N ILE A 613 -38.04 19.69 22.19
CA ILE A 613 -38.85 18.73 22.94
C ILE A 613 -40.30 19.17 22.83
N ASP A 614 -41.13 18.36 22.18
CA ASP A 614 -42.57 18.57 22.14
C ASP A 614 -43.15 18.24 23.53
N VAL A 615 -43.82 19.22 24.14
CA VAL A 615 -44.35 19.09 25.50
C VAL A 615 -45.77 18.50 25.49
N LYS A 616 -46.40 18.38 24.30
CA LYS A 616 -47.77 17.85 24.15
C LYS A 616 -47.84 16.39 23.69
N ASN A 617 -46.71 15.72 23.43
CA ASN A 617 -46.61 14.26 23.27
C ASN A 617 -45.21 13.75 23.59
#